data_AF-A0A959WT95-F1
#
_entry.id   AF-A0A959WT95-F1
#
_cell.length_a   1.000
_cell.length_b   1.000
_cell.length_c   1.000
_cell.angle_alpha   90.00
_cell.angle_beta   90.00
_cell.angle_gamma   90.00
#
_symmetry.space_group_name_H-M   'P 1'
#
loop_
_entity.id
_entity.type
_entity.pdbx_description
1 polymer ?
#
loop_
_entity_poly.entity_id
_entity_poly.type
_entity_poly.pdbx_seq_one_letter_code
_entity_poly.pdbx_strand_id
1 'polypeptide(L)'
;MELGTILGLPAHPLLVHVPVVMIPLTLVLALAAAVWAPWRRALALGALVTATAGMLGAQFAVMSGEPLEERVDHSSVLSQHAELGEQTRTIAILAFLAAAAYAAREWRGRAPGILGRAGNALRGRGAGIAVLVVLLASTAVCTVWAARTGHMGAKAAWGDLPAQGQGDSGQGSAHTGGRG
;
A
#
# COMPACT_ATOMS: atom_id res chain seq x y z
N MET A 1 -8.42 -26.91 -2.65
CA MET A 1 -7.16 -26.46 -3.28
C MET A 1 -6.52 -25.50 -2.30
N GLU A 2 -5.52 -26.00 -1.58
CA GLU A 2 -4.79 -25.31 -0.52
C GLU A 2 -4.07 -24.07 -1.09
N LEU A 3 -4.65 -22.88 -0.93
CA LEU A 3 -4.00 -21.60 -1.29
C LEU A 3 -2.93 -21.17 -0.26
N GLY A 4 -2.42 -22.09 0.56
CA GLY A 4 -1.57 -21.79 1.72
C GLY A 4 -0.08 -21.72 1.43
N THR A 5 0.40 -22.41 0.39
CA THR A 5 1.83 -22.64 0.15
C THR A 5 2.17 -22.43 -1.32
N ILE A 6 2.80 -21.29 -1.61
CA ILE A 6 3.54 -21.08 -2.85
C ILE A 6 5.01 -21.31 -2.50
N LEU A 7 5.63 -22.33 -3.10
CA LEU A 7 7.05 -22.67 -2.95
C LEU A 7 7.51 -23.17 -1.56
N GLY A 8 6.62 -23.74 -0.75
CA GLY A 8 6.98 -24.31 0.56
C GLY A 8 7.27 -23.26 1.66
N LEU A 9 7.03 -21.99 1.35
CA LEU A 9 7.01 -20.87 2.29
C LEU A 9 5.56 -20.44 2.49
N PRO A 10 5.18 -19.87 3.65
CA PRO A 10 3.86 -19.27 3.82
C PRO A 10 3.66 -18.28 2.66
N ALA A 11 2.62 -18.49 1.85
CA ALA A 11 2.37 -17.64 0.67
C ALA A 11 2.13 -16.18 1.07
N HIS A 12 1.69 -15.98 2.32
CA HIS A 12 1.27 -14.72 2.89
C HIS A 12 2.37 -13.63 2.80
N PRO A 13 3.60 -13.77 3.34
CA PRO A 13 4.69 -12.79 3.16
C PRO A 13 4.93 -12.35 1.71
N LEU A 14 5.01 -13.27 0.76
CA LEU A 14 5.25 -12.93 -0.65
C LEU A 14 4.10 -12.10 -1.22
N LEU A 15 2.86 -12.45 -0.88
CA LEU A 15 1.67 -11.73 -1.33
C LEU A 15 1.59 -10.32 -0.74
N VAL A 16 2.03 -10.09 0.51
CA VAL A 16 2.04 -8.74 1.11
C VAL A 16 3.16 -7.85 0.57
N HIS A 17 4.27 -8.42 0.10
CA HIS A 17 5.37 -7.64 -0.45
C HIS A 17 5.04 -7.04 -1.83
N VAL A 18 4.23 -7.73 -2.64
CA VAL A 18 3.80 -7.24 -3.96
C VAL A 18 3.15 -5.85 -3.88
N PRO A 19 2.08 -5.60 -3.11
CA PRO A 19 1.47 -4.28 -3.02
C PRO A 19 2.44 -3.25 -2.40
N VAL A 20 3.22 -3.63 -1.39
CA VAL A 20 4.18 -2.75 -0.71
C VAL A 20 5.23 -2.17 -1.67
N VAL A 21 5.65 -2.93 -2.70
CA VAL A 21 6.61 -2.45 -3.70
C VAL A 21 5.93 -1.81 -4.91
N MET A 22 4.84 -2.41 -5.39
CA MET A 22 4.17 -1.97 -6.63
C MET A 22 3.43 -0.65 -6.47
N ILE A 23 2.87 -0.36 -5.30
CA ILE A 23 2.14 0.90 -5.05
C ILE A 23 3.08 2.11 -5.07
N PRO A 24 4.21 2.14 -4.34
CA PRO A 24 5.19 3.23 -4.46
C PRO A 24 5.77 3.35 -5.86
N LEU A 25 6.03 2.23 -6.53
CA LEU A 25 6.52 2.26 -7.91
C LEU A 25 5.51 2.92 -8.86
N THR A 26 4.22 2.68 -8.66
CA THR A 26 3.14 3.36 -9.38
C THR A 26 3.18 4.87 -9.20
N LEU A 27 3.40 5.34 -7.97
CA LEU A 27 3.52 6.77 -7.68
C LEU A 27 4.71 7.39 -8.43
N VAL A 28 5.87 6.74 -8.41
CA VAL A 28 7.07 7.20 -9.12
C VAL A 28 6.83 7.25 -10.63
N LEU A 29 6.22 6.22 -11.21
CA LEU A 29 5.91 6.18 -12.65
C LEU A 29 4.87 7.24 -13.04
N ALA A 30 3.87 7.50 -12.19
CA ALA A 30 2.89 8.56 -12.42
C ALA A 30 3.54 9.95 -12.40
N LEU A 31 4.44 10.22 -11.45
CA LEU A 31 5.23 11.45 -11.39
C LEU A 31 6.14 11.60 -12.61
N ALA A 32 6.85 10.53 -12.98
CA ALA A 32 7.67 10.48 -14.16
C ALA A 32 6.85 10.78 -15.42
N ALA A 33 5.65 10.21 -15.55
CA ALA A 33 4.74 10.48 -16.66
C ALA A 33 4.27 11.94 -16.70
N ALA A 34 4.13 12.59 -15.54
CA ALA A 34 3.74 14.00 -15.46
C ALA A 34 4.83 14.92 -16.04
N VAL A 35 6.10 14.63 -15.73
CA VAL A 35 7.26 15.47 -16.06
C VAL A 35 7.84 15.14 -17.44
N TRP A 36 7.97 13.87 -17.80
CA TRP A 36 8.61 13.43 -19.05
C TRP A 36 7.62 13.24 -20.19
N ALA A 37 7.30 14.34 -20.89
CA ALA A 37 6.41 14.35 -22.04
C ALA A 37 6.76 13.32 -23.15
N PRO A 38 8.03 13.07 -23.52
CA PRO A 38 8.35 12.14 -24.60
C PRO A 38 7.99 10.68 -24.27
N TRP A 39 8.11 10.29 -23.00
CA TRP A 39 7.87 8.92 -22.52
C TRP A 39 6.52 8.75 -21.81
N ARG A 40 5.70 9.81 -21.76
CA ARG A 40 4.44 9.87 -21.00
C ARG A 40 3.52 8.67 -21.25
N ARG A 41 3.42 8.18 -22.48
CA ARG A 41 2.57 7.01 -22.83
C ARG A 41 3.12 5.70 -22.28
N ALA A 42 4.43 5.49 -22.39
CA ALA A 42 5.07 4.29 -21.86
C ALA A 42 5.03 4.29 -20.33
N LEU A 43 5.27 5.44 -19.71
CA LEU A 43 5.18 5.62 -18.26
C LEU A 43 3.74 5.48 -17.75
N ALA A 44 2.73 5.97 -18.48
CA ALA A 44 1.33 5.77 -18.15
C ALA A 44 0.92 4.28 -18.21
N LEU A 45 1.42 3.53 -19.19
CA LEU A 45 1.24 2.08 -19.21
C LEU A 45 1.97 1.40 -18.05
N GLY A 46 3.21 1.80 -17.77
CA GLY A 46 3.96 1.28 -16.63
C GLY A 46 3.20 1.47 -15.32
N ALA A 47 2.71 2.69 -15.08
CA ALA A 47 1.88 3.00 -13.92
C ALA A 47 0.60 2.16 -13.86
N LEU A 48 -0.06 1.92 -15.00
CA LEU A 48 -1.23 1.02 -15.04
C LEU A 48 -0.87 -0.41 -14.67
N VAL A 49 0.22 -0.95 -15.22
CA VAL A 49 0.67 -2.33 -14.93
C VAL A 49 1.02 -2.48 -13.45
N THR A 50 1.78 -1.54 -12.89
CA THR A 50 2.16 -1.58 -11.47
C THR A 50 0.96 -1.35 -10.56
N ALA A 51 0.02 -0.46 -10.92
CA ALA A 51 -1.20 -0.25 -10.15
C ALA A 51 -2.07 -1.52 -10.15
N THR A 52 -2.16 -2.21 -11.28
CA THR A 52 -2.89 -3.49 -11.41
C THR A 52 -2.26 -4.55 -10.52
N ALA A 53 -0.93 -4.69 -10.58
CA ALA A 53 -0.19 -5.63 -9.73
C ALA A 53 -0.36 -5.30 -8.24
N GLY A 54 -0.31 -4.02 -7.87
CA GLY A 54 -0.54 -3.57 -6.49
C GLY A 54 -1.96 -3.85 -6.00
N MET A 55 -2.98 -3.58 -6.83
CA MET A 55 -4.38 -3.87 -6.51
C MET A 55 -4.62 -5.37 -6.33
N LEU A 56 -4.15 -6.20 -7.28
CA LEU A 56 -4.28 -7.66 -7.16
C LEU A 56 -3.52 -8.19 -5.95
N GLY A 57 -2.31 -7.69 -5.70
CA GLY A 57 -1.53 -8.04 -4.52
C GLY A 57 -2.26 -7.72 -3.22
N ALA A 58 -2.87 -6.53 -3.11
CA ALA A 58 -3.67 -6.15 -1.95
C ALA A 58 -4.91 -7.03 -1.78
N GLN A 59 -5.59 -7.39 -2.87
CA GLN A 59 -6.72 -8.32 -2.85
C GLN A 59 -6.32 -9.70 -2.32
N PHE A 60 -5.22 -10.26 -2.81
CA PHE A 60 -4.71 -11.55 -2.34
C PHE A 60 -4.20 -11.50 -0.90
N ALA A 61 -3.61 -10.37 -0.48
CA ALA A 61 -3.17 -10.18 0.90
C ALA A 61 -4.35 -10.25 1.88
N VAL A 62 -5.47 -9.56 1.60
CA VAL A 62 -6.67 -9.62 2.43
C VAL A 62 -7.28 -11.03 2.46
N MET A 63 -7.49 -11.65 1.28
CA MET A 63 -8.10 -12.99 1.20
C MET A 63 -7.27 -14.08 1.89
N SER A 64 -5.95 -13.88 2.00
CA SER A 64 -5.08 -14.82 2.72
C SER A 64 -5.05 -14.59 4.24
N GLY A 65 -5.52 -13.44 4.73
CA GLY A 65 -5.60 -13.11 6.17
C GLY A 65 -6.88 -13.62 6.85
N GLU A 66 -8.02 -13.61 6.16
CA GLU A 66 -9.33 -14.02 6.71
C GLU A 66 -9.32 -15.43 7.37
N PRO A 67 -8.68 -16.48 6.79
CA PRO A 67 -8.66 -17.81 7.42
C PRO A 67 -7.73 -17.93 8.63
N LEU A 68 -6.86 -16.95 8.85
CA LEU A 68 -5.89 -16.90 9.94
C LEU A 68 -6.47 -16.19 11.17
N GLU A 69 -7.35 -15.21 10.96
CA GLU A 69 -8.03 -14.44 12.01
C GLU A 69 -8.91 -15.34 12.89
N GLU A 70 -9.53 -16.38 12.31
CA GLU A 70 -10.31 -17.39 13.06
C GLU A 70 -9.46 -18.28 14.00
N ARG A 71 -8.14 -18.30 13.83
CA ARG A 71 -7.23 -19.23 14.53
C ARG A 71 -6.26 -18.57 15.49
N VAL A 72 -6.22 -17.23 15.52
CA VAL A 72 -5.28 -16.44 16.33
C VAL A 72 -6.07 -15.62 17.37
N ASP A 73 -5.59 -15.58 18.60
CA ASP A 73 -6.20 -14.79 19.68
C ASP A 73 -6.36 -13.33 19.24
N HIS A 74 -7.58 -12.81 19.38
CA HIS A 74 -7.95 -11.47 18.94
C HIS A 74 -7.27 -10.40 19.79
N SER A 75 -6.08 -9.96 19.36
CA SER A 75 -5.42 -8.79 19.93
C SER A 75 -5.92 -7.50 19.26
N SER A 76 -5.92 -6.40 20.02
CA SER A 76 -6.28 -5.07 19.51
C SER A 76 -5.33 -4.57 18.40
N VAL A 77 -4.11 -5.11 18.33
CA VAL A 77 -3.11 -4.77 17.30
C VAL A 77 -3.41 -5.51 15.99
N LEU A 78 -3.82 -6.79 16.08
CA LEU A 78 -4.17 -7.60 14.90
C LEU A 78 -5.43 -7.08 14.20
N SER A 79 -6.47 -6.73 14.95
CA SER A 79 -7.69 -6.11 14.41
C SER A 79 -7.41 -4.78 13.69
N GLN A 80 -6.57 -3.92 14.27
CA GLN A 80 -6.12 -2.69 13.61
C GLN A 80 -5.33 -2.96 12.32
N HIS A 81 -4.51 -4.01 12.29
CA HIS A 81 -3.78 -4.40 11.07
C HIS A 81 -4.74 -4.88 9.97
N ALA A 82 -5.72 -5.71 10.31
CA ALA A 82 -6.73 -6.19 9.37
C ALA A 82 -7.57 -5.04 8.79
N GLU A 83 -8.02 -4.10 9.64
CA GLU A 83 -8.79 -2.93 9.20
C GLU A 83 -7.98 -2.03 8.25
N LEU A 84 -6.71 -1.76 8.57
CA LEU A 84 -5.82 -1.00 7.68
C LEU A 84 -5.55 -1.73 6.36
N GLY A 85 -5.48 -3.07 6.39
CA GLY A 85 -5.37 -3.91 5.20
C GLY A 85 -6.56 -3.73 4.25
N GLU A 86 -7.78 -3.77 4.76
CA GLU A 86 -9.00 -3.58 3.97
C GLU A 86 -9.11 -2.16 3.40
N GLN A 87 -8.73 -1.14 4.19
CA GLN A 87 -8.65 0.23 3.71
C GLN A 87 -7.60 0.36 2.58
N THR A 88 -6.43 -0.25 2.75
CA THR A 88 -5.36 -0.25 1.73
C THR A 88 -5.86 -0.86 0.42
N ARG A 89 -6.57 -1.99 0.48
CA ARG A 89 -7.20 -2.63 -0.67
C ARG A 89 -8.17 -1.69 -1.39
N THR A 90 -9.06 -1.04 -0.65
CA THR A 90 -10.04 -0.10 -1.22
C THR A 90 -9.34 1.06 -1.95
N ILE A 91 -8.31 1.64 -1.33
CA ILE A 91 -7.54 2.75 -1.94
C ILE A 91 -6.74 2.25 -3.15
N ALA A 92 -6.21 1.02 -3.13
CA ALA A 92 -5.49 0.43 -4.26
C ALA A 92 -6.40 0.25 -5.49
N ILE A 93 -7.67 -0.12 -5.29
CA ILE A 93 -8.67 -0.17 -6.37
C ILE A 93 -8.89 1.22 -6.97
N LEU A 94 -9.04 2.25 -6.14
CA LEU A 94 -9.18 3.63 -6.61
C LEU A 94 -7.93 4.09 -7.40
N ALA A 95 -6.74 3.76 -6.93
CA ALA A 95 -5.48 4.06 -7.62
C ALA A 95 -5.39 3.35 -8.98
N PHE A 96 -5.81 2.09 -9.06
CA PHE A 96 -5.90 1.34 -10.32
C PHE A 96 -6.87 2.01 -11.31
N LEU A 97 -8.07 2.39 -10.86
CA LEU A 97 -9.06 3.07 -11.71
C LEU A 97 -8.52 4.41 -12.23
N ALA A 98 -7.85 5.18 -11.38
CA ALA A 98 -7.23 6.44 -11.77
C ALA A 98 -6.07 6.22 -12.78
N ALA A 99 -5.26 5.18 -12.58
CA ALA A 99 -4.19 4.81 -13.51
C ALA A 99 -4.74 4.37 -14.87
N ALA A 100 -5.84 3.60 -14.88
CA ALA A 100 -6.53 3.16 -16.09
C ALA A 100 -7.12 4.36 -16.86
N ALA A 101 -7.75 5.30 -16.15
CA ALA A 101 -8.26 6.53 -16.75
C ALA A 101 -7.14 7.39 -17.36
N TYR A 102 -6.01 7.51 -16.65
CA TYR A 102 -4.83 8.24 -17.13
C TYR A 102 -4.23 7.58 -18.37
N ALA A 103 -4.04 6.26 -18.36
CA ALA A 103 -3.53 5.50 -19.49
C ALA A 103 -4.47 5.60 -20.71
N ALA A 104 -5.79 5.45 -20.51
CA ALA A 104 -6.79 5.59 -21.57
C ALA A 104 -6.74 6.98 -22.22
N ARG A 105 -6.57 8.05 -21.41
CA ARG A 105 -6.38 9.41 -21.91
C ARG A 105 -5.10 9.55 -22.74
N GLU A 106 -3.98 9.00 -22.31
CA GLU A 106 -2.69 9.13 -23.03
C GLU A 106 -2.64 8.28 -24.31
N TRP A 107 -3.45 7.22 -24.36
CA TRP A 107 -3.62 6.33 -25.51
C TRP A 107 -4.83 6.67 -26.40
N ARG A 108 -5.49 7.81 -26.14
CA ARG A 108 -6.60 8.31 -26.97
C ARG A 108 -6.16 8.38 -28.45
N GLY A 109 -6.97 7.83 -29.34
CA GLY A 109 -6.69 7.77 -30.78
C GLY A 109 -5.82 6.59 -31.24
N ARG A 110 -5.30 5.75 -30.33
CA ARG A 110 -4.66 4.46 -30.66
C ARG A 110 -5.43 3.25 -30.12
N ALA A 111 -6.23 3.44 -29.08
CA ALA A 111 -7.05 2.38 -28.51
C ALA A 111 -8.43 2.30 -29.20
N PRO A 112 -8.82 1.14 -29.75
CA PRO A 112 -10.19 0.93 -30.25
C PRO A 112 -11.20 0.72 -29.10
N GLY A 113 -12.49 0.86 -29.39
CA GLY A 113 -13.58 0.47 -28.48
C GLY A 113 -13.80 1.41 -27.29
N ILE A 114 -14.11 0.83 -26.12
CA ILE A 114 -14.49 1.57 -24.90
C ILE A 114 -13.34 2.41 -24.35
N LEU A 115 -12.10 1.93 -24.46
CA LEU A 115 -10.89 2.62 -24.02
C LEU A 115 -10.65 3.91 -24.83
N GLY A 116 -10.88 3.86 -26.15
CA GLY A 116 -10.79 5.05 -27.01
C GLY A 116 -11.84 6.10 -26.68
N ARG A 117 -13.09 5.67 -26.41
CA ARG A 117 -14.18 6.57 -25.99
C ARG A 117 -13.91 7.22 -24.63
N ALA A 118 -13.48 6.44 -23.64
CA ALA A 118 -13.11 6.96 -22.32
C ALA A 118 -11.94 7.96 -22.40
N GLY A 119 -10.91 7.64 -23.19
CA GLY A 119 -9.79 8.55 -23.42
C GLY A 119 -10.17 9.87 -24.09
N ASN A 120 -11.15 9.83 -25.01
CA ASN A 120 -11.68 11.03 -25.66
C ASN A 120 -12.56 11.88 -24.73
N ALA A 121 -13.37 11.25 -23.88
CA ALA A 121 -14.15 11.97 -22.86
C ALA A 121 -13.25 12.77 -21.92
N LEU A 122 -12.06 12.23 -21.62
CA LEU A 122 -11.06 12.88 -20.79
C LEU A 122 -10.12 13.81 -21.56
N ARG A 123 -10.41 14.25 -22.80
CA ARG A 123 -9.49 15.04 -23.64
C ARG A 123 -9.18 16.44 -23.08
N GLY A 124 -10.10 17.05 -22.33
CA GLY A 124 -9.94 18.40 -21.78
C GLY A 124 -8.70 18.53 -20.89
N ARG A 125 -8.02 19.69 -20.90
CA ARG A 125 -6.84 19.92 -20.05
C ARG A 125 -7.18 19.77 -18.57
N GLY A 126 -8.30 20.35 -18.12
CA GLY A 126 -8.79 20.22 -16.74
C GLY A 126 -9.04 18.76 -16.32
N ALA A 127 -9.74 17.98 -17.16
CA ALA A 127 -9.98 16.56 -16.91
C ALA A 127 -8.67 15.75 -16.78
N GLY A 128 -7.67 16.05 -17.63
CA GLY A 128 -6.36 15.42 -17.54
C GLY A 128 -5.62 15.72 -16.24
N ILE A 129 -5.65 16.98 -15.81
CA ILE A 129 -5.04 17.39 -14.54
C ILE A 129 -5.78 16.73 -13.37
N ALA A 130 -7.12 16.72 -13.38
CA ALA A 130 -7.92 16.10 -12.34
C ALA A 130 -7.61 14.60 -12.20
N VAL A 131 -7.57 13.85 -13.30
CA VAL A 131 -7.22 12.42 -13.28
C VAL A 131 -5.82 12.19 -12.75
N LEU A 132 -4.85 13.01 -13.16
CA LEU A 132 -3.47 12.91 -12.66
C LEU A 132 -3.39 13.21 -11.16
N VAL A 133 -4.10 14.23 -10.67
CA VAL A 133 -4.15 14.58 -9.25
C VAL A 133 -4.77 13.43 -8.44
N VAL A 134 -5.88 12.86 -8.91
CA VAL A 134 -6.52 11.70 -8.26
C VAL A 134 -5.57 10.50 -8.23
N LEU A 135 -4.87 10.22 -9.32
CA LEU A 135 -3.87 9.14 -9.39
C LEU A 135 -2.74 9.37 -8.37
N LEU A 136 -2.16 10.56 -8.34
CA LEU A 136 -1.06 10.88 -7.42
C LEU A 136 -1.52 10.87 -5.96
N ALA A 137 -2.68 11.46 -5.65
CA ALA A 137 -3.23 11.50 -4.30
C ALA A 137 -3.55 10.09 -3.80
N SER A 138 -4.29 9.30 -4.59
CA SER A 138 -4.66 7.93 -4.24
C SER A 138 -3.43 7.03 -4.01
N THR A 139 -2.43 7.07 -4.89
CA THR A 139 -1.19 6.29 -4.75
C THR A 139 -0.32 6.74 -3.57
N ALA A 140 -0.23 8.03 -3.29
CA ALA A 140 0.45 8.55 -2.11
C ALA A 140 -0.23 8.10 -0.81
N VAL A 141 -1.56 8.24 -0.72
CA VAL A 141 -2.33 7.78 0.44
C VAL A 141 -2.18 6.27 0.61
N CYS A 142 -2.29 5.49 -0.46
CA CYS A 142 -2.13 4.05 -0.44
C CYS A 142 -0.74 3.63 0.06
N THR A 143 0.31 4.34 -0.35
CA THR A 143 1.68 4.11 0.13
C THR A 143 1.80 4.32 1.64
N VAL A 144 1.22 5.40 2.16
CA VAL A 144 1.21 5.69 3.61
C VAL A 144 0.43 4.62 4.37
N TRP A 145 -0.72 4.19 3.86
CA TRP A 145 -1.54 3.15 4.48
C TRP A 145 -0.84 1.79 4.49
N ALA A 146 -0.17 1.42 3.39
CA ALA A 146 0.64 0.21 3.32
C ALA A 146 1.79 0.23 4.35
N ALA A 147 2.47 1.37 4.52
CA ALA A 147 3.53 1.53 5.52
C ALA A 147 2.99 1.40 6.96
N ARG A 148 1.82 2.00 7.25
CA ARG A 148 1.15 1.88 8.56
C ARG A 148 0.73 0.44 8.83
N THR A 149 0.16 -0.23 7.83
CA THR A 149 -0.22 -1.65 7.90
C THR A 149 0.99 -2.51 8.23
N GLY A 150 2.12 -2.28 7.54
CA GLY A 150 3.39 -2.97 7.81
C GLY A 150 3.93 -2.73 9.22
N HIS A 151 3.87 -1.49 9.73
CA HIS A 151 4.28 -1.16 11.10
C HIS A 151 3.42 -1.90 12.14
N MET A 152 2.11 -1.96 11.94
CA MET A 152 1.21 -2.70 12.83
C MET A 152 1.46 -4.22 12.76
N GLY A 153 1.79 -4.74 11.58
CA GLY A 153 2.20 -6.14 11.42
C GLY A 153 3.49 -6.47 12.16
N ALA A 154 4.50 -5.57 12.09
CA ALA A 154 5.74 -5.72 12.84
C ALA A 154 5.50 -5.67 14.35
N LYS A 155 4.63 -4.79 14.84
CA LYS A 155 4.22 -4.75 16.25
C LYS A 155 3.50 -6.02 16.68
N ALA A 156 2.60 -6.57 15.86
CA ALA A 156 1.90 -7.81 16.19
C ALA A 156 2.86 -9.00 16.27
N ALA A 157 3.86 -9.05 15.36
CA ALA A 157 4.80 -10.14 15.32
C ALA A 157 5.90 -10.03 16.40
N TRP A 158 6.39 -8.81 16.66
CA TRP A 158 7.64 -8.56 17.40
C TRP A 158 7.46 -7.63 18.61
N GLY A 159 6.24 -7.19 18.91
CA GLY A 159 5.94 -6.20 19.96
C GLY A 159 6.24 -6.66 21.39
N ASP A 160 6.46 -7.96 21.59
CA ASP A 160 6.85 -8.54 22.88
C ASP A 160 8.38 -8.60 23.10
N LEU A 161 9.19 -7.99 22.23
CA LEU A 161 10.59 -7.77 22.55
C LEU A 161 10.68 -6.76 23.70
N PRO A 162 11.22 -7.14 24.88
CA PRO A 162 11.39 -6.20 25.97
C PRO A 162 12.20 -5.02 25.45
N ALA A 163 11.59 -3.83 25.46
CA ALA A 163 12.31 -2.60 25.22
C ALA A 163 13.51 -2.61 26.18
N GLN A 164 14.71 -2.61 25.61
CA GLN A 164 15.97 -2.55 26.34
C GLN A 164 15.89 -1.44 27.39
N GLY A 165 16.38 -1.77 28.58
CA GLY A 165 16.27 -0.99 29.80
C GLY A 165 16.31 0.51 29.56
N GLN A 166 15.18 1.15 29.84
CA GLN A 166 15.19 2.52 30.29
C GLN A 166 15.97 2.52 31.61
N GLY A 167 17.27 2.74 31.52
CA GLY A 167 18.09 3.09 32.66
C GLY A 167 17.56 4.41 33.20
N ASP A 168 16.71 4.33 34.21
CA ASP A 168 16.64 5.38 35.20
C ASP A 168 17.68 5.04 36.27
N SER A 169 18.89 5.46 35.97
CA SER A 169 20.00 5.56 36.89
C SER A 169 19.68 6.62 37.95
N GLY A 170 19.53 6.17 39.20
CA GLY A 170 19.98 6.95 40.36
C GLY A 170 18.89 7.56 41.22
N GLN A 171 18.45 6.81 42.23
CA GLN A 171 18.18 7.37 43.55
C GLN A 171 18.49 6.35 44.65
N GLY A 172 19.78 5.97 44.69
CA GLY A 172 20.42 5.57 45.93
C GLY A 172 20.93 6.83 46.62
N SER A 173 20.25 7.27 47.67
CA SER A 173 20.84 8.12 48.70
C SER A 173 20.36 7.61 50.04
N ALA A 174 21.10 6.62 50.53
CA ALA A 174 21.21 6.37 51.95
C ALA A 174 21.74 7.64 52.61
N HIS A 175 20.91 8.30 53.41
CA HIS A 175 21.43 9.16 54.47
C HIS A 175 21.21 8.46 55.79
N THR A 176 22.28 7.86 56.27
CA THR A 176 22.47 7.47 57.66
C THR A 176 22.66 8.72 58.52
N GLY A 177 22.23 8.64 59.79
CA GLY A 177 22.86 9.36 60.91
C GLY A 177 22.01 10.43 61.62
N GLY A 178 21.55 10.12 62.84
CA GLY A 178 21.09 11.12 63.81
C GLY A 178 20.27 10.56 64.97
N ARG A 179 20.92 9.86 65.93
CA ARG A 179 20.37 9.52 67.26
C ARG A 179 20.58 10.70 68.22
N GLY A 180 19.69 10.79 69.22
CA GLY A 180 20.05 11.00 70.63
C GLY A 180 20.34 12.43 71.07
#